data_AF-A0A928ICS1-F1
#
_entry.id   AF-A0A928ICS1-F1
#
_cell.length_a   1.000
_cell.length_b   1.000
_cell.length_c   1.000
_cell.angle_alpha   90.00
_cell.angle_beta   90.00
_cell.angle_gamma   90.00
#
_symmetry.space_group_name_H-M   'P 1'
#
loop_
_entity.id
_entity.type
_entity.pdbx_description
1 polymer ?
#
loop_
_entity_poly.entity_id
_entity_poly.type
_entity_poly.pdbx_seq_one_letter_code
_entity_poly.pdbx_strand_id
1 'polypeptide(L)'
;MTVTIAKAEKRKSFTAVTVIMTSQSGFETRELHLPHKEWEKLCLEPPCETDTETLEHIYKCEEYFLCYEKALSILAYGDNSAASLKRKLKLKRFSDGAIVYVVDLLKKKGYINDAKLLNEKVLFFANEKLHGRRRIISELLAKGFLRHDIDAALERCEALISFEENKYKLIEKRFGRTKDFTPEEIVKIKRFLYTNGY
;
A
#
# COMPACT_ATOMS: atom_id res chain seq x y z
N MET A 1 -3.82 -24.48 32.10
CA MET A 1 -3.70 -24.70 30.65
C MET A 1 -2.26 -25.08 30.39
N THR A 2 -1.99 -26.22 29.77
CA THR A 2 -0.63 -26.59 29.37
C THR A 2 -0.45 -26.28 27.89
N VAL A 3 0.72 -25.75 27.53
CA VAL A 3 1.07 -25.45 26.14
C VAL A 3 2.26 -26.32 25.78
N THR A 4 2.13 -27.04 24.67
CA THR A 4 3.18 -27.92 24.17
C THR A 4 3.47 -27.54 22.73
N ILE A 5 4.73 -27.29 22.41
CA ILE A 5 5.18 -27.23 21.03
C ILE A 5 5.48 -28.66 20.59
N ALA A 6 4.62 -29.21 19.74
CA ALA A 6 4.71 -30.59 19.31
C ALA A 6 5.75 -30.79 18.20
N LYS A 7 5.86 -29.82 17.28
CA LYS A 7 6.72 -29.92 16.10
C LYS A 7 7.11 -28.55 15.57
N ALA A 8 8.29 -28.46 14.95
CA ALA A 8 8.67 -27.34 14.11
C ALA A 8 9.28 -27.83 12.80
N GLU A 9 8.76 -27.36 11.66
CA GLU A 9 9.22 -27.74 10.32
C GLU A 9 9.69 -26.51 9.54
N LYS A 10 10.91 -26.53 9.04
CA LYS A 10 11.40 -25.48 8.12
C LYS A 10 10.72 -25.64 6.75
N ARG A 11 9.97 -24.62 6.34
CA ARG A 11 9.46 -24.45 4.96
C ARG A 11 10.30 -23.41 4.22
N LYS A 12 9.95 -23.10 2.97
CA LYS A 12 10.77 -22.25 2.09
C LYS A 12 11.08 -20.85 2.66
N SER A 13 10.11 -20.22 3.34
CA SER A 13 10.23 -18.83 3.83
C SER A 13 9.95 -18.67 5.33
N PHE A 14 9.53 -19.73 6.02
CA PHE A 14 9.13 -19.70 7.42
C PHE A 14 9.25 -21.09 8.06
N THR A 15 9.28 -21.13 9.38
CA THR A 15 9.13 -22.35 10.17
C THR A 15 7.66 -22.51 10.55
N ALA A 16 7.07 -23.66 10.21
CA ALA A 16 5.72 -24.04 10.64
C ALA A 16 5.82 -24.70 12.02
N VAL A 17 5.19 -24.10 13.02
CA VAL A 17 5.25 -24.53 14.43
C VAL A 17 3.90 -25.08 14.84
N THR A 18 3.83 -26.36 15.23
CA THR A 18 2.60 -26.98 15.72
C THR A 18 2.52 -26.84 17.23
N VAL A 19 1.51 -26.11 17.71
CA VAL A 19 1.25 -25.89 19.13
C VAL A 19 -0.01 -26.65 19.53
N ILE A 20 0.07 -27.36 20.64
CA ILE A 20 -1.05 -28.04 21.30
C ILE A 20 -1.32 -27.32 22.62
N MET A 21 -2.56 -26.87 22.81
CA MET A 21 -3.03 -26.22 24.04
C MET A 21 -4.03 -27.15 24.71
N THR A 22 -3.76 -27.57 25.95
CA THR A 22 -4.62 -28.49 26.69
C THR A 22 -5.25 -27.80 27.90
N SER A 23 -6.56 -27.95 28.03
CA SER A 23 -7.38 -27.40 29.12
C SER A 23 -8.29 -28.49 29.70
N GLN A 24 -9.05 -28.16 30.75
CA GLN A 24 -10.01 -29.09 31.37
C GLN A 24 -11.13 -29.52 30.42
N SER A 25 -11.39 -28.76 29.35
CA SER A 25 -12.46 -29.02 28.37
C SER A 25 -11.99 -29.70 27.09
N GLY A 26 -10.70 -30.04 26.96
CA GLY A 26 -10.13 -30.70 25.78
C GLY A 26 -8.76 -30.12 25.37
N PHE A 27 -8.34 -30.43 24.14
CA PHE A 27 -7.13 -29.88 23.54
C PHE A 27 -7.43 -29.21 22.20
N GLU A 28 -6.69 -28.15 21.87
CA GLU A 28 -6.72 -27.46 20.59
C GLU A 28 -5.32 -27.52 19.96
N THR A 29 -5.25 -27.87 18.67
CA THR A 29 -4.00 -27.88 17.90
C THR A 29 -4.01 -26.76 16.86
N ARG A 30 -2.93 -25.99 16.78
CA ARG A 30 -2.74 -24.96 15.75
C ARG A 30 -1.37 -25.06 15.10
N GLU A 31 -1.32 -24.83 13.80
CA GLU A 31 -0.08 -24.61 13.05
C GLU A 31 0.12 -23.10 12.90
N LEU A 32 1.27 -22.59 13.37
CA LEU A 32 1.62 -21.18 13.36
C LEU A 32 2.85 -20.93 12.48
N HIS A 33 2.88 -19.79 11.79
CA HIS A 33 3.94 -19.47 10.82
C HIS A 33 4.90 -18.40 11.34
N LEU A 34 6.17 -18.77 11.54
CA LEU A 34 7.19 -17.88 12.09
C LEU A 34 8.37 -17.69 11.13
N PRO A 35 8.93 -16.47 11.00
CA PRO A 35 10.19 -16.30 10.31
C PRO A 35 11.27 -17.17 10.97
N HIS A 36 12.13 -17.82 10.17
CA HIS A 36 13.17 -18.72 10.70
C HIS A 36 13.99 -18.10 11.83
N LYS A 37 14.35 -16.82 11.67
CA LYS A 37 15.13 -16.07 12.66
C LYS A 37 14.39 -15.88 13.99
N GLU A 38 13.07 -15.73 13.98
CA GLU A 38 12.31 -15.60 15.23
C GLU A 38 12.14 -16.96 15.90
N TRP A 39 11.95 -18.03 15.13
CA TRP A 39 11.94 -19.40 15.67
C TRP A 39 13.30 -19.76 16.32
N GLU A 40 14.41 -19.49 15.64
CA GLU A 40 15.75 -19.83 16.11
C GLU A 40 16.13 -19.11 17.41
N LYS A 41 15.59 -17.90 17.66
CA LYS A 41 15.83 -17.16 18.91
C LYS A 41 15.15 -17.78 20.13
N LEU A 42 14.08 -18.56 19.93
CA LEU A 42 13.37 -19.19 21.04
C LEU A 42 14.20 -20.33 21.66
N CYS A 43 15.17 -20.89 20.92
CA CYS A 43 16.04 -21.98 21.37
C CYS A 43 15.26 -23.19 21.92
N LEU A 44 14.08 -23.48 21.35
CA LEU A 44 13.22 -24.59 21.74
C LEU A 44 13.49 -25.82 20.88
N GLU A 45 13.45 -26.99 21.51
CA GLU A 45 13.62 -28.30 20.86
C GLU A 45 12.33 -29.12 20.99
N PRO A 46 11.44 -29.11 19.97
CA PRO A 46 10.19 -29.88 20.02
C PRO A 46 10.41 -31.41 20.00
N PRO A 47 9.57 -32.20 20.68
CA PRO A 47 8.43 -31.75 21.47
C PRO A 47 8.83 -31.21 22.85
N CYS A 48 8.33 -30.03 23.23
CA CYS A 48 8.62 -29.43 24.53
C CYS A 48 7.40 -28.70 25.11
N GLU A 49 7.29 -28.67 26.44
CA GLU A 49 6.34 -27.79 27.12
C GLU A 49 6.85 -26.35 27.12
N THR A 50 5.93 -25.40 27.08
CA THR A 50 6.23 -23.97 27.09
C THR A 50 5.21 -23.22 27.92
N ASP A 51 5.54 -21.99 28.29
CA ASP A 51 4.64 -21.10 29.02
C ASP A 51 3.72 -20.29 28.08
N THR A 52 2.79 -19.58 28.70
CA THR A 52 1.85 -18.69 28.01
C THR A 52 2.54 -17.47 27.41
N GLU A 53 3.62 -16.97 28.02
CA GLU A 53 4.36 -15.80 27.53
C GLU A 53 5.03 -16.10 26.18
N THR A 54 5.66 -17.26 26.05
CA THR A 54 6.23 -17.74 24.79
C THR A 54 5.16 -17.95 23.73
N LEU A 55 3.99 -18.48 24.11
CA LEU A 55 2.87 -18.63 23.18
C LEU A 55 2.36 -17.28 22.67
N GLU A 56 2.20 -16.29 23.55
CA GLU A 56 1.82 -14.93 23.17
C GLU A 56 2.85 -14.29 22.23
N HIS A 57 4.15 -14.51 22.50
CA HIS A 57 5.22 -14.08 21.63
C HIS A 57 5.12 -14.73 20.24
N ILE A 58 4.89 -16.06 20.18
CA ILE A 58 4.72 -16.80 18.92
C ILE A 58 3.54 -16.26 18.12
N TYR A 59 2.38 -16.03 18.74
CA TYR A 59 1.22 -15.45 18.07
C TYR A 59 1.50 -14.05 17.51
N LYS A 60 2.23 -13.22 18.26
CA LYS A 60 2.62 -11.88 17.80
C LYS A 60 3.56 -11.95 16.61
N CYS A 61 4.55 -12.84 16.64
CA CYS A 61 5.47 -13.08 15.53
C CYS A 61 4.74 -13.57 14.27
N GLU A 62 3.78 -14.48 14.43
CA GLU A 62 2.95 -14.94 13.33
C GLU A 62 2.12 -13.80 12.74
N GLU A 63 1.43 -13.02 13.56
CA GLU A 63 0.60 -11.91 13.08
C GLU A 63 1.46 -10.94 12.24
N TYR A 64 2.66 -10.61 12.71
CA TYR A 64 3.59 -9.74 11.99
C TYR A 64 4.03 -10.36 10.66
N PHE A 65 4.33 -11.66 10.65
CA PHE A 65 4.72 -12.38 9.44
C PHE A 65 3.59 -12.42 8.41
N LEU A 66 2.39 -12.81 8.82
CA LEU A 66 1.21 -12.86 7.94
C LEU A 66 0.82 -11.47 7.43
N CYS A 67 0.92 -10.44 8.27
CA CYS A 67 0.68 -9.06 7.88
C CYS A 67 1.70 -8.59 6.85
N TYR A 68 2.99 -8.95 7.03
CA TYR A 68 4.06 -8.62 6.09
C TYR A 68 3.88 -9.31 4.73
N GLU A 69 3.63 -10.61 4.72
CA GLU A 69 3.36 -11.36 3.48
C GLU A 69 2.14 -10.80 2.75
N LYS A 70 1.09 -10.44 3.52
CA LYS A 70 -0.10 -9.84 2.92
C LYS A 70 0.17 -8.46 2.34
N ALA A 71 1.00 -7.66 3.01
CA ALA A 71 1.40 -6.35 2.54
C ALA A 71 2.21 -6.44 1.24
N LEU A 72 3.16 -7.38 1.14
CA LEU A 72 3.91 -7.64 -0.09
C LEU A 72 3.00 -8.06 -1.24
N SER A 73 2.04 -8.96 -0.98
CA SER A 73 1.04 -9.34 -1.96
C SER A 73 0.27 -8.12 -2.48
N ILE A 74 -0.20 -7.23 -1.59
CA ILE A 74 -0.93 -6.02 -1.98
C ILE A 74 -0.08 -5.08 -2.84
N LEU A 75 1.21 -4.92 -2.50
CA LEU A 75 2.15 -4.07 -3.24
C LEU A 75 2.52 -4.67 -4.61
N ALA A 76 2.57 -6.00 -4.72
CA ALA A 76 2.85 -6.67 -5.99
C ALA A 76 1.74 -6.45 -7.05
N TYR A 77 0.49 -6.25 -6.62
CA TYR A 77 -0.62 -5.99 -7.54
C TYR A 77 -0.70 -4.54 -8.04
N GLY A 78 0.02 -3.60 -7.43
CA GLY A 78 0.09 -2.23 -7.92
C GLY A 78 0.44 -1.21 -6.84
N ASP A 79 0.44 0.05 -7.26
CA ASP A 79 0.84 1.16 -6.41
C ASP A 79 -0.08 1.33 -5.21
N ASN A 80 0.52 1.44 -4.03
CA ASN A 80 -0.20 1.78 -2.81
C ASN A 80 0.58 2.82 -2.02
N SER A 81 -0.12 3.87 -1.59
CA SER A 81 0.40 4.72 -0.54
C SER A 81 0.41 3.98 0.80
N ALA A 82 1.19 4.46 1.76
CA ALA A 82 1.20 3.93 3.12
C ALA A 82 -0.22 3.92 3.73
N ALA A 83 -0.99 4.99 3.52
CA ALA A 83 -2.37 5.09 4.03
C ALA A 83 -3.30 4.06 3.37
N SER A 84 -3.20 3.87 2.05
CA SER A 84 -3.97 2.84 1.33
C SER A 84 -3.63 1.44 1.81
N LEU A 85 -2.34 1.16 2.01
CA LEU A 85 -1.86 -0.13 2.51
C LEU A 85 -2.38 -0.40 3.93
N LYS A 86 -2.27 0.57 4.85
CA LYS A 86 -2.81 0.48 6.22
C LYS A 86 -4.30 0.14 6.20
N ARG A 87 -5.09 0.86 5.40
CA ARG A 87 -6.54 0.59 5.26
C ARG A 87 -6.81 -0.82 4.76
N LYS A 88 -6.10 -1.27 3.72
CA LYS A 88 -6.28 -2.63 3.16
C LYS A 88 -5.91 -3.72 4.15
N LEU A 89 -4.85 -3.53 4.95
CA LEU A 89 -4.46 -4.48 6.00
C LEU A 89 -5.47 -4.49 7.15
N LYS A 90 -6.03 -3.34 7.53
CA LYS A 90 -7.09 -3.26 8.55
C LYS A 90 -8.34 -4.03 8.13
N LEU A 91 -8.72 -3.95 6.85
CA LEU A 91 -9.82 -4.76 6.28
C LEU A 91 -9.54 -6.28 6.33
N LYS A 92 -8.27 -6.68 6.46
CA LYS A 92 -7.85 -8.08 6.67
C LYS A 92 -7.74 -8.47 8.15
N ARG A 93 -8.22 -7.61 9.05
CA ARG A 93 -8.32 -7.83 10.52
C ARG A 93 -6.98 -7.96 11.24
N PHE A 94 -5.88 -7.44 10.67
CA PHE A 94 -4.63 -7.30 11.40
C PHE A 94 -4.73 -6.21 12.48
N SER A 95 -4.00 -6.39 13.58
CA SER A 95 -3.88 -5.41 14.66
C SER A 95 -3.18 -4.12 14.19
N ASP A 96 -3.48 -3.00 14.85
CA ASP A 96 -2.83 -1.73 14.51
C ASP A 96 -1.33 -1.76 14.77
N GLY A 97 -0.89 -2.51 15.80
CA GLY A 97 0.53 -2.72 16.09
C GLY A 97 1.25 -3.44 14.95
N ALA A 98 0.69 -4.53 14.44
CA ALA A 98 1.25 -5.26 13.29
C ALA A 98 1.30 -4.38 12.03
N ILE A 99 0.21 -3.66 11.75
CA ILE A 99 0.09 -2.79 10.58
C ILE A 99 1.15 -1.68 10.62
N VAL A 100 1.30 -0.99 11.76
CA VAL A 100 2.28 0.09 11.91
C VAL A 100 3.69 -0.43 11.71
N TYR A 101 4.04 -1.52 12.42
CA TYR A 101 5.37 -2.13 12.31
C TYR A 101 5.71 -2.55 10.88
N VAL A 102 4.81 -3.26 10.20
CA VAL A 102 5.02 -3.74 8.82
C VAL A 102 5.14 -2.58 7.83
N VAL A 103 4.28 -1.57 7.93
CA VAL A 103 4.33 -0.41 7.01
C VAL A 103 5.63 0.37 7.18
N ASP A 104 6.09 0.57 8.42
CA ASP A 104 7.35 1.26 8.68
C ASP A 104 8.56 0.45 8.19
N LEU A 105 8.53 -0.87 8.36
CA LEU A 105 9.55 -1.77 7.81
C LEU A 105 9.61 -1.68 6.28
N LEU A 106 8.46 -1.68 5.61
CA LEU A 106 8.39 -1.59 4.14
C LEU A 106 8.84 -0.23 3.62
N LYS A 107 8.56 0.86 4.35
CA LYS A 107 9.12 2.19 4.07
C LYS A 107 10.64 2.20 4.18
N LYS A 108 11.19 1.65 5.27
CA LYS A 108 12.64 1.55 5.48
C LYS A 108 13.34 0.73 4.39
N LYS A 109 12.68 -0.33 3.90
CA LYS A 109 13.16 -1.13 2.77
C LYS A 109 12.97 -0.46 1.40
N GLY A 110 12.33 0.71 1.32
CA GLY A 110 12.09 1.45 0.08
C GLY A 110 10.95 0.94 -0.78
N TYR A 111 10.16 -0.03 -0.30
CA TYR A 111 9.00 -0.54 -1.05
C TYR A 111 7.83 0.44 -1.07
N ILE A 112 7.78 1.37 -0.11
CA ILE A 112 6.76 2.42 -0.05
C ILE A 112 7.46 3.77 -0.08
N ASN A 113 7.16 4.56 -1.09
CA ASN A 113 7.61 5.94 -1.19
C ASN A 113 6.44 6.80 -1.70
N ASP A 114 5.66 7.34 -0.75
CA ASP A 114 4.45 8.11 -1.05
C ASP A 114 4.76 9.35 -1.89
N ALA A 115 5.88 10.03 -1.61
CA ALA A 115 6.30 11.21 -2.35
C ALA A 115 6.64 10.90 -3.81
N LYS A 116 7.44 9.83 -4.03
CA LYS A 116 7.78 9.36 -5.38
C LYS A 116 6.52 8.94 -6.15
N LEU A 117 5.68 8.12 -5.51
CA LEU A 117 4.42 7.68 -6.10
C LEU A 117 3.53 8.87 -6.50
N LEU A 118 3.43 9.88 -5.63
CA LEU A 118 2.60 11.04 -5.90
C LEU A 118 3.15 11.88 -7.07
N ASN A 119 4.47 12.09 -7.13
CA ASN A 119 5.13 12.77 -8.25
C ASN A 119 4.87 12.02 -9.57
N GLU A 120 5.02 10.69 -9.60
CA GLU A 120 4.74 9.86 -10.77
C GLU A 120 3.28 9.99 -11.22
N LYS A 121 2.32 10.01 -10.28
CA LYS A 121 0.89 10.20 -10.62
C LYS A 121 0.60 11.60 -11.13
N VAL A 122 1.21 12.63 -10.56
CA VAL A 122 1.08 14.02 -11.03
C VAL A 122 1.58 14.13 -12.47
N LEU A 123 2.77 13.63 -12.76
CA LEU A 123 3.34 13.64 -14.11
C LEU A 123 2.49 12.83 -15.10
N PHE A 124 2.03 11.65 -14.70
CA PHE A 124 1.13 10.84 -15.51
C PHE A 124 -0.17 11.57 -15.85
N PHE A 125 -0.83 12.19 -14.86
CA PHE A 125 -2.07 12.91 -15.14
C PHE A 125 -1.85 14.17 -15.97
N ALA A 126 -0.76 14.89 -15.73
CA ALA A 126 -0.43 16.10 -16.47
C ALA A 126 -0.05 15.79 -17.93
N ASN A 127 0.90 14.88 -18.14
CA ASN A 127 1.55 14.71 -19.44
C ASN A 127 0.92 13.59 -20.28
N GLU A 128 0.47 12.49 -19.66
CA GLU A 128 -0.15 11.37 -20.40
C GLU A 128 -1.67 11.56 -20.56
N LYS A 129 -2.34 12.04 -19.50
CA LYS A 129 -3.79 12.29 -19.53
C LYS A 129 -4.16 13.71 -19.92
N LEU A 130 -3.19 14.63 -20.01
CA LEU A 130 -3.40 16.02 -20.37
C LEU A 130 -4.41 16.72 -19.45
N HIS A 131 -4.51 16.30 -18.18
CA HIS A 131 -5.38 16.94 -17.20
C HIS A 131 -4.78 18.28 -16.76
N GLY A 132 -5.63 19.29 -16.60
CA GLY A 132 -5.23 20.54 -15.96
C GLY A 132 -5.13 20.39 -14.43
N ARG A 133 -4.41 21.33 -13.80
CA ARG A 133 -4.05 21.31 -12.37
C ARG A 133 -5.24 20.99 -11.46
N ARG A 134 -6.39 21.62 -11.71
CA ARG A 134 -7.61 21.44 -10.90
C ARG A 134 -8.10 19.99 -10.90
N ARG A 135 -8.05 19.33 -12.06
CA ARG A 135 -8.51 17.95 -12.19
C ARG A 135 -7.52 16.97 -11.58
N ILE A 136 -6.22 17.20 -11.75
CA ILE A 136 -5.17 16.39 -11.09
C ILE A 136 -5.39 16.35 -9.57
N ILE A 137 -5.63 17.52 -8.96
CA ILE A 137 -5.92 17.62 -7.53
C ILE A 137 -7.17 16.82 -7.16
N SER A 138 -8.27 16.98 -7.89
CA SER A 138 -9.51 16.25 -7.63
C SER A 138 -9.34 14.73 -7.71
N GLU A 139 -8.62 14.23 -8.72
CA GLU A 139 -8.35 12.80 -8.92
C GLU A 139 -7.52 12.22 -7.77
N LEU A 140 -6.52 12.97 -7.29
CA LEU A 140 -5.65 12.53 -6.19
C LEU A 140 -6.35 12.60 -4.83
N LEU A 141 -7.18 13.61 -4.59
CA LEU A 141 -8.03 13.68 -3.39
C LEU A 141 -9.02 12.51 -3.34
N ALA A 142 -9.66 12.18 -4.46
CA ALA A 142 -10.57 11.04 -4.55
C ALA A 142 -9.87 9.69 -4.27
N LYS A 143 -8.55 9.61 -4.51
CA LYS A 143 -7.70 8.46 -4.17
C LYS A 143 -7.23 8.46 -2.71
N GLY A 144 -7.53 9.52 -1.95
CA GLY A 144 -7.22 9.64 -0.53
C GLY A 144 -5.85 10.22 -0.20
N PHE A 145 -5.21 10.93 -1.14
CA PHE A 145 -4.02 11.71 -0.83
C PHE A 145 -4.39 13.02 -0.12
N LEU A 146 -3.52 13.51 0.76
CA LEU A 146 -3.75 14.76 1.48
C LEU A 146 -3.44 15.95 0.59
N ARG A 147 -4.16 17.06 0.80
CA ARG A 147 -4.02 18.25 -0.05
C ARG A 147 -2.60 18.81 -0.05
N HIS A 148 -1.97 18.91 1.11
CA HIS A 148 -0.61 19.45 1.23
C HIS A 148 0.43 18.58 0.50
N ASP A 149 0.28 17.25 0.52
CA ASP A 149 1.17 16.33 -0.21
C ASP A 149 1.03 16.53 -1.73
N ILE A 150 -0.21 16.72 -2.21
CA ILE A 150 -0.51 16.97 -3.62
C ILE A 150 0.11 18.28 -4.07
N ASP A 151 -0.05 19.36 -3.29
CA ASP A 151 0.52 20.66 -3.63
C ASP A 151 2.06 20.59 -3.67
N ALA A 152 2.70 19.93 -2.70
CA ALA A 152 4.15 19.71 -2.69
C ALA A 152 4.63 18.86 -3.89
N ALA A 153 3.85 17.86 -4.31
CA ALA A 153 4.17 17.08 -5.50
C ALA A 153 4.05 17.89 -6.79
N LEU A 154 3.03 18.74 -6.90
CA LEU A 154 2.87 19.67 -8.03
C LEU A 154 4.03 20.66 -8.12
N GLU A 155 4.48 21.21 -6.99
CA GLU A 155 5.63 22.11 -6.91
C GLU A 155 6.92 21.40 -7.34
N ARG A 156 7.20 20.21 -6.80
CA ARG A 156 8.37 19.41 -7.21
C ARG A 156 8.40 19.07 -8.71
N CYS A 157 7.22 18.95 -9.33
CA CYS A 157 7.08 18.58 -10.72
C CYS A 157 6.85 19.78 -11.65
N GLU A 158 6.82 21.01 -11.14
CA GLU A 158 6.43 22.21 -11.91
C GLU A 158 7.29 22.38 -13.17
N ALA A 159 8.61 22.26 -13.04
CA ALA A 159 9.55 22.37 -14.16
C ALA A 159 9.40 21.27 -15.23
N LEU A 160 8.67 20.19 -14.94
CA LEU A 160 8.45 19.04 -15.82
C LEU A 160 7.06 19.07 -16.48
N ILE A 161 6.25 20.09 -16.19
CA ILE A 161 4.86 20.18 -16.62
C ILE A 161 4.61 21.53 -17.30
N SER A 162 4.34 21.48 -18.60
CA SER A 162 3.83 22.63 -19.35
C SER A 162 2.32 22.49 -19.52
N PHE A 163 1.54 23.04 -18.57
CA PHE A 163 0.07 23.01 -18.67
C PHE A 163 -0.43 23.74 -19.92
N GLU A 164 0.27 24.79 -20.35
CA GLU A 164 -0.11 25.53 -21.56
C GLU A 164 0.03 24.66 -22.81
N GLU A 165 1.16 23.97 -22.98
CA GLU A 165 1.32 23.03 -24.09
C GLU A 165 0.34 21.85 -24.01
N ASN A 166 0.14 21.31 -22.81
CA ASN A 166 -0.77 20.17 -22.61
C ASN A 166 -2.23 20.54 -22.96
N LYS A 167 -2.64 21.78 -22.67
CA LYS A 167 -3.93 22.35 -23.10
C LYS A 167 -4.07 22.30 -24.62
N TYR A 168 -3.07 22.77 -25.37
CA TYR A 168 -3.11 22.74 -26.84
C TYR A 168 -3.09 21.33 -27.41
N LYS A 169 -2.25 20.43 -26.87
CA LYS A 169 -2.24 19.00 -27.22
C LYS A 169 -3.62 18.36 -27.01
N LEU A 170 -4.31 18.73 -25.93
CA LEU A 170 -5.64 18.21 -25.63
C LEU A 170 -6.70 18.71 -26.63
N ILE A 171 -6.63 19.99 -27.01
CA ILE A 171 -7.51 20.57 -28.04
C ILE A 171 -7.26 19.87 -29.37
N GLU A 172 -6.01 19.77 -29.81
CA GLU A 172 -5.62 19.12 -31.06
C GLU A 172 -6.10 17.66 -31.10
N LYS A 173 -5.88 16.90 -30.01
CA LYS A 173 -6.32 15.50 -29.90
C LYS A 173 -7.84 15.34 -30.04
N ARG A 174 -8.65 16.33 -29.64
CA ARG A 174 -10.11 16.26 -29.66
C ARG A 174 -10.73 16.87 -30.93
N PHE A 175 -10.14 17.95 -31.44
CA PHE A 175 -10.72 18.78 -32.51
C PHE A 175 -9.90 18.77 -33.80
N GLY A 176 -8.72 18.15 -33.82
CA GLY A 176 -7.85 18.02 -34.99
C GLY A 176 -7.09 19.28 -35.39
N ARG A 177 -7.26 20.39 -34.64
CA ARG A 177 -6.61 21.68 -34.87
C ARG A 177 -6.52 22.47 -33.56
N THR A 178 -5.73 23.54 -33.55
CA THR A 178 -5.49 24.38 -32.36
C THR A 178 -5.97 25.83 -32.51
N LYS A 179 -6.39 26.25 -33.70
CA LYS A 179 -6.81 27.62 -34.03
C LYS A 179 -7.91 27.63 -35.10
N ASP A 180 -8.35 28.83 -35.47
CA ASP A 180 -9.34 29.09 -36.53
C ASP A 180 -10.72 28.46 -36.22
N PHE A 181 -11.15 28.60 -34.97
CA PHE A 181 -12.43 28.12 -34.47
C PHE A 181 -13.54 29.16 -34.62
N THR A 182 -14.76 28.73 -34.89
CA THR A 182 -15.94 29.62 -34.85
C THR A 182 -16.28 30.01 -33.41
N PRO A 183 -17.04 31.10 -33.18
CA PRO A 183 -17.50 31.48 -31.84
C PRO A 183 -18.22 30.34 -31.09
N GLU A 184 -19.03 29.54 -31.79
CA GLU A 184 -19.75 28.39 -31.22
C GLU A 184 -18.80 27.27 -30.81
N GLU A 185 -17.76 27.00 -31.61
CA GLU A 185 -16.71 26.03 -31.27
C GLU A 185 -15.89 26.47 -30.06
N ILE A 186 -15.57 27.77 -29.94
CA ILE A 186 -14.85 28.32 -28.79
C ILE A 186 -15.62 28.06 -27.49
N VAL A 187 -16.95 28.22 -27.48
CA VAL A 187 -17.78 27.92 -26.31
C VAL A 187 -17.68 26.43 -25.93
N LYS A 188 -17.70 25.53 -26.92
CA LYS A 188 -17.55 24.08 -26.70
C LYS A 188 -16.16 23.74 -26.15
N ILE A 189 -15.11 24.35 -26.70
CA ILE A 189 -13.73 24.18 -26.25
C ILE A 189 -13.57 24.66 -24.82
N LYS A 190 -14.08 25.86 -24.47
CA LYS A 190 -14.03 26.37 -23.09
C LYS A 190 -14.67 25.40 -22.10
N ARG A 191 -15.86 24.87 -22.42
CA ARG A 191 -16.54 23.88 -21.57
C ARG A 191 -15.71 22.59 -21.45
N PHE A 192 -15.14 22.11 -22.55
CA PHE A 192 -14.31 20.92 -22.58
C PHE A 192 -13.01 21.10 -21.77
N LEU A 193 -12.35 22.25 -21.87
CA LEU A 193 -11.16 22.56 -21.09
C LEU A 193 -11.47 22.64 -19.60
N TYR A 194 -12.58 23.30 -19.25
CA TYR A 194 -13.04 23.41 -17.88
C TYR A 194 -13.25 22.02 -17.25
N THR A 195 -13.94 21.10 -17.93
CA THR A 195 -14.15 19.73 -17.41
C THR A 195 -12.87 18.91 -17.33
N ASN A 196 -11.83 19.27 -18.10
CA ASN A 196 -10.50 18.66 -18.02
C ASN A 196 -9.57 19.34 -17.01
N GLY A 197 -10.03 20.41 -16.35
CA GLY A 197 -9.32 21.04 -15.22
C GLY A 197 -8.40 22.20 -15.61
N TYR A 198 -8.53 22.72 -16.82
CA TYR A 198 -7.94 24.00 -17.26
C TYR A 198 -8.88 25.17 -17.00
#